data_AF-A0A948G8B1-F1
#
_entry.id   AF-A0A948G8B1-F1
#
_cell.length_a   1.000
_cell.length_b   1.000
_cell.length_c   1.000
_cell.angle_alpha   90.00
_cell.angle_beta   90.00
_cell.angle_gamma   90.00
#
_symmetry.space_group_name_H-M   'P 1'
#
loop_
_entity.id
_entity.type
_entity.pdbx_description
1 polymer ?
#
loop_
_entity_poly.entity_id
_entity_poly.type
_entity_poly.pdbx_seq_one_letter_code
_entity_poly.pdbx_strand_id
1 'polypeptide(L)'
;MFKIVKTVFMLIMILVGLVIIFASYHLYKGFKSGDITSYFMKYAAKSIVDRTKLSPTQVEYLDAGDFESLVKDIEQNITQEQIDCFTNSVGDERAKELVIDKNPTPQEILKLSKCL
;
A
#
# COMPACT_ATOMS: atom_id res chain seq x y z
N MET A 1 -33.27 39.59 27.70
CA MET A 1 -33.08 39.25 26.27
C MET A 1 -31.59 39.09 25.90
N PHE A 2 -30.71 40.06 26.18
CA PHE A 2 -29.27 40.01 25.82
C PHE A 2 -28.46 38.85 26.44
N LYS A 3 -28.74 38.47 27.70
CA LYS A 3 -28.06 37.35 28.38
C LYS A 3 -28.37 35.99 27.74
N ILE A 4 -29.63 35.76 27.33
CA ILE A 4 -30.08 34.49 26.73
C ILE A 4 -29.45 34.31 25.35
N VAL A 5 -29.42 35.38 24.54
CA VAL A 5 -28.77 35.37 23.21
C VAL A 5 -27.28 35.05 23.33
N LYS A 6 -26.58 35.62 24.33
CA LYS A 6 -25.17 35.33 24.59
C LYS A 6 -24.94 33.87 25.01
N THR A 7 -25.79 33.31 25.86
CA THR A 7 -25.70 31.90 26.29
C THR A 7 -25.96 30.94 25.14
N VAL A 8 -26.97 31.21 24.31
CA VAL A 8 -27.26 30.40 23.12
C VAL A 8 -26.10 30.46 22.12
N PHE A 9 -25.55 31.64 21.87
CA PHE A 9 -24.39 31.80 20.98
C PHE A 9 -23.15 31.06 21.51
N MET A 10 -22.90 31.10 22.82
CA MET A 10 -21.80 30.38 23.45
C MET A 10 -21.95 28.85 23.30
N LEU A 11 -23.17 28.32 23.46
CA LEU A 11 -23.45 26.89 23.25
C LEU A 11 -23.24 26.46 21.79
N ILE A 12 -23.65 27.30 20.84
CA ILE A 12 -23.42 27.04 19.40
C ILE A 12 -21.92 26.97 19.10
N MET A 13 -21.12 27.91 19.62
CA MET A 13 -19.67 27.93 19.40
C MET A 13 -18.98 26.69 20.00
N ILE A 14 -19.44 26.22 21.17
CA ILE A 14 -18.95 24.98 21.79
C ILE A 14 -19.29 23.77 20.90
N LEU A 15 -20.51 23.69 20.38
CA LEU A 15 -20.93 22.60 19.48
C LEU A 15 -20.10 22.59 18.19
N VAL A 16 -19.86 23.75 17.59
CA VAL A 16 -18.99 23.87 16.40
C VAL A 16 -17.57 23.40 16.71
N GLY A 17 -17.02 23.79 17.86
CA GLY A 17 -15.70 23.34 18.31
C GLY A 17 -15.60 21.81 18.45
N LEU A 18 -16.64 21.18 19.02
CA LEU A 18 -16.69 19.72 19.18
C LEU A 18 -16.75 18.99 17.82
N VAL A 19 -17.51 19.52 16.85
CA VAL A 19 -17.58 18.94 15.50
C VAL A 19 -16.21 19.00 14.80
N ILE A 20 -15.50 20.12 14.92
CA ILE A 20 -14.16 20.27 14.32
C ILE A 20 -13.17 19.29 14.96
N ILE A 21 -13.17 19.16 16.29
CA ILE A 21 -12.29 18.21 17.00
C ILE A 21 -12.59 16.76 16.60
N PHE A 22 -13.87 16.41 16.47
CA PHE A 22 -14.29 15.08 16.02
C PHE A 22 -13.84 14.78 14.58
N ALA A 23 -14.04 15.72 13.66
CA ALA A 23 -13.56 15.59 12.28
C ALA A 23 -12.04 15.45 12.21
N SER A 24 -11.30 16.29 12.97
CA SER A 24 -9.84 16.21 13.07
C SER A 24 -9.36 14.90 13.67
N TYR A 25 -10.07 14.33 14.66
CA TYR A 25 -9.74 13.02 15.22
C TYR A 25 -9.91 11.89 14.19
N HIS A 26 -11.00 11.90 13.41
CA HIS A 26 -11.23 10.91 12.36
C HIS A 26 -10.24 11.04 11.19
N LEU A 27 -9.92 12.28 10.79
CA LEU A 27 -8.87 12.55 9.80
C LEU A 27 -7.50 12.09 10.32
N TYR A 28 -7.12 12.43 11.55
CA TYR A 28 -5.88 11.97 12.18
C TYR A 28 -5.82 10.45 12.27
N LYS A 29 -6.92 9.80 12.66
CA LYS A 29 -7.01 8.33 12.75
C LYS A 29 -6.93 7.68 11.37
N GLY A 30 -7.57 8.23 10.34
CA GLY A 30 -7.50 7.74 8.95
C GLY A 30 -6.11 7.93 8.31
N PHE A 31 -5.46 9.06 8.62
CA PHE A 31 -4.10 9.34 8.19
C PHE A 31 -3.09 8.42 8.89
N LYS A 32 -3.28 8.18 10.19
CA LYS A 32 -2.42 7.30 11.00
C LYS A 32 -2.71 5.81 10.79
N SER A 33 -3.92 5.43 10.33
CA SER A 33 -4.27 4.04 10.00
C SER A 33 -3.69 3.57 8.67
N GLY A 34 -2.91 4.40 7.97
CA GLY A 34 -2.22 4.01 6.75
C GLY A 34 -3.12 3.94 5.51
N ASP A 35 -4.31 4.54 5.55
CA ASP A 35 -5.32 4.34 4.49
C ASP A 35 -4.90 4.98 3.16
N ILE A 36 -4.36 6.21 3.19
CA ILE A 36 -3.82 6.86 2.00
C ILE A 36 -2.56 6.15 1.50
N THR A 37 -1.63 5.80 2.38
CA THR A 37 -0.40 5.09 2.00
C THR A 37 -0.71 3.71 1.43
N SER A 38 -1.61 2.94 2.06
CA SER A 38 -2.07 1.64 1.59
C SER A 38 -2.79 1.76 0.25
N TYR A 39 -3.65 2.77 0.08
CA TYR A 39 -4.32 3.08 -1.17
C TYR A 39 -3.31 3.41 -2.28
N PHE A 40 -2.34 4.28 -2.03
CA PHE A 40 -1.28 4.61 -2.99
C PHE A 40 -0.43 3.39 -3.33
N MET A 41 -0.02 2.59 -2.34
CA MET A 41 0.75 1.37 -2.57
C MET A 41 -0.06 0.34 -3.37
N LYS A 42 -1.36 0.20 -3.13
CA LYS A 42 -2.28 -0.64 -3.92
C LYS A 42 -2.34 -0.22 -5.38
N TYR A 43 -2.50 1.07 -5.66
CA TYR A 43 -2.51 1.55 -7.03
C TYR A 43 -1.15 1.43 -7.71
N ALA A 44 -0.07 1.79 -7.00
CA ALA A 44 1.28 1.64 -7.51
C ALA A 44 1.60 0.17 -7.83
N ALA A 45 1.37 -0.75 -6.90
CA ALA A 45 1.54 -2.18 -7.10
C ALA A 45 0.69 -2.68 -8.28
N LYS A 46 -0.61 -2.37 -8.33
CA LYS A 46 -1.47 -2.76 -9.47
C LYS A 46 -1.00 -2.23 -10.82
N SER A 47 -0.32 -1.09 -10.86
CA SER A 47 0.18 -0.49 -12.10
C SER A 47 1.50 -1.08 -12.59
N ILE A 48 2.29 -1.68 -11.69
CA ILE A 48 3.63 -2.19 -11.99
C ILE A 48 3.71 -3.73 -12.01
N VAL A 49 2.70 -4.41 -11.46
CA VAL A 49 2.55 -5.87 -11.37
C VAL A 49 1.70 -6.38 -12.54
N ASP A 50 2.24 -7.35 -13.29
CA ASP A 50 1.56 -8.12 -14.33
C ASP A 50 0.74 -9.26 -13.71
N ARG A 51 -0.53 -8.96 -13.45
CA ARG A 51 -1.49 -9.90 -12.83
C ARG A 51 -1.63 -11.25 -13.55
N THR A 52 -1.23 -11.37 -14.82
CA THR A 52 -1.29 -12.65 -15.54
C THR A 52 -0.25 -13.66 -15.04
N LYS A 53 0.77 -13.19 -14.32
CA LYS A 53 1.85 -13.99 -13.76
C LYS A 53 1.66 -14.33 -12.28
N LEU A 54 0.57 -13.84 -11.67
CA LEU A 54 0.22 -14.14 -10.30
C LEU A 54 -0.66 -15.39 -10.19
N SER A 55 -0.47 -16.13 -9.10
CA SER A 55 -1.43 -17.14 -8.68
C SER A 55 -2.76 -16.48 -8.23
N PRO A 56 -3.89 -17.22 -8.24
CA PRO A 56 -5.15 -16.69 -7.73
C PRO A 56 -5.06 -16.12 -6.30
N THR A 57 -4.31 -16.78 -5.42
CA THR A 57 -4.08 -16.34 -4.03
C THR A 57 -3.26 -15.05 -3.96
N GLN A 58 -2.23 -14.89 -4.80
CA GLN A 58 -1.45 -13.65 -4.89
C GLN A 58 -2.31 -12.48 -5.38
N VAL A 59 -3.23 -12.75 -6.32
CA VAL A 59 -4.20 -11.75 -6.77
C VAL A 59 -5.13 -11.30 -5.64
N GLU A 60 -5.60 -12.23 -4.80
CA GLU A 60 -6.44 -11.90 -3.64
C GLU A 60 -5.71 -10.99 -2.64
N TYR A 61 -4.45 -11.30 -2.32
CA TYR A 61 -3.63 -10.44 -1.45
C TYR A 61 -3.41 -9.05 -2.05
N LEU A 62 -3.10 -8.97 -3.35
CA LEU A 62 -2.95 -7.70 -4.06
C LEU A 62 -4.24 -6.87 -4.05
N ASP A 63 -5.40 -7.51 -4.24
CA ASP A 63 -6.71 -6.83 -4.23
C ASP A 63 -7.13 -6.40 -2.82
N ALA A 64 -6.72 -7.12 -1.78
CA ALA A 64 -6.87 -6.74 -0.38
C ALA A 64 -5.92 -5.62 0.06
N GLY A 65 -4.81 -5.40 -0.66
CA GLY A 65 -3.73 -4.51 -0.21
C GLY A 65 -2.88 -5.15 0.91
N ASP A 66 -2.93 -6.47 1.05
CA ASP A 66 -2.16 -7.23 2.01
C ASP A 66 -0.79 -7.60 1.43
N PHE A 67 0.10 -6.61 1.34
CA PHE A 67 1.43 -6.79 0.75
C PHE A 67 2.34 -7.69 1.59
N GLU A 68 2.10 -7.78 2.90
CA GLU A 68 2.88 -8.65 3.78
C GLU A 68 2.59 -10.12 3.43
N SER A 69 1.31 -10.49 3.33
CA SER A 69 0.92 -11.83 2.88
C SER A 69 1.33 -12.09 1.44
N LEU A 70 1.23 -11.09 0.55
CA LEU A 70 1.69 -11.22 -0.84
C LEU A 70 3.18 -11.53 -0.92
N VAL A 71 4.03 -10.77 -0.21
CA VAL A 71 5.49 -11.01 -0.18
C VAL A 71 5.80 -12.40 0.37
N LYS A 72 5.16 -12.76 1.49
CA LYS A 72 5.35 -14.08 2.10
C LYS A 72 4.94 -15.22 1.17
N ASP A 73 3.83 -15.08 0.46
CA ASP A 73 3.38 -16.07 -0.51
C ASP A 73 4.34 -16.16 -1.70
N ILE A 74 4.80 -15.03 -2.24
CA ILE A 74 5.81 -15.02 -3.30
C ILE A 74 7.09 -15.72 -2.84
N GLU A 75 7.57 -15.48 -1.62
CA GLU A 75 8.76 -16.14 -1.08
C GLU A 75 8.59 -17.66 -0.96
N GLN A 76 7.38 -18.14 -0.67
CA GLN A 76 7.09 -19.55 -0.41
C GLN A 76 6.63 -20.31 -1.66
N ASN A 77 5.96 -19.62 -2.58
CA ASN A 77 5.20 -20.18 -3.69
C ASN A 77 5.54 -19.48 -5.02
N ILE A 78 6.81 -19.08 -5.19
CA ILE A 78 7.28 -18.55 -6.47
C ILE A 78 7.09 -19.57 -7.59
N THR A 79 6.48 -19.16 -8.69
CA THR A 79 6.26 -20.02 -9.85
C THR A 79 7.51 -20.08 -10.74
N GLN A 80 7.67 -21.15 -11.52
CA GLN A 80 8.78 -21.23 -12.48
C GLN A 80 8.73 -20.10 -13.52
N GLU A 81 7.54 -19.69 -13.94
CA GLU A 81 7.35 -18.56 -14.86
C GLU A 81 7.85 -17.23 -14.25
N GLN A 82 7.60 -17.01 -12.97
CA GLN A 82 8.13 -15.86 -12.23
C GLN A 82 9.66 -15.91 -12.15
N ILE A 83 10.25 -17.08 -11.84
CA ILE A 83 11.71 -17.29 -11.81
C ILE A 83 12.34 -17.00 -13.18
N ASP A 84 11.77 -17.57 -14.24
CA ASP A 84 12.26 -17.40 -15.61
C ASP A 84 12.14 -15.93 -16.05
N CYS A 85 11.03 -15.27 -15.72
CA CYS A 85 10.86 -13.85 -15.99
C CYS A 85 11.87 -12.98 -15.24
N PHE A 86 12.08 -13.23 -13.95
CA PHE A 86 13.06 -12.48 -13.15
C PHE A 86 14.45 -12.63 -13.77
N THR A 87 14.85 -13.86 -14.06
CA THR A 87 16.15 -14.21 -14.63
C THR A 87 16.35 -13.52 -15.98
N ASN A 88 15.35 -13.56 -16.87
CA ASN A 88 15.40 -12.86 -18.16
C ASN A 88 15.42 -11.33 -18.04
N SER A 89 14.83 -10.77 -16.98
CA SER A 89 14.71 -9.31 -16.80
C SER A 89 16.00 -8.63 -16.36
N VAL A 90 16.82 -9.34 -15.58
CA VAL A 90 18.10 -8.82 -15.04
C VAL A 90 19.33 -9.51 -15.64
N GLY A 91 19.16 -10.69 -16.26
CA GLY A 91 20.22 -11.53 -16.77
C GLY A 91 20.75 -12.53 -15.73
N ASP A 92 21.16 -13.72 -16.17
CA ASP A 92 21.55 -14.84 -15.31
C ASP A 92 22.61 -14.50 -14.25
N GLU A 93 23.65 -13.77 -14.64
CA GLU A 93 24.73 -13.39 -13.71
C GLU A 93 24.20 -12.46 -12.62
N ARG A 94 23.44 -11.44 -13.01
CA ARG A 94 22.85 -10.49 -12.07
C ARG A 94 21.79 -11.14 -11.19
N ALA A 95 21.00 -12.07 -11.72
CA ALA A 95 20.02 -12.83 -10.94
C ALA A 95 20.71 -13.63 -9.82
N LYS A 96 21.86 -14.26 -10.10
CA LYS A 96 22.66 -14.98 -9.09
C LYS A 96 23.21 -14.04 -8.01
N GLU A 97 23.69 -12.85 -8.40
CA GLU A 97 24.15 -11.84 -7.45
C GLU A 97 23.01 -11.38 -6.52
N LEU A 98 21.83 -11.09 -7.08
CA LEU A 98 20.67 -10.61 -6.32
C LEU A 98 20.17 -11.62 -5.28
N VAL A 99 20.35 -12.92 -5.51
CA VAL A 99 20.05 -13.96 -4.52
C VAL A 99 20.98 -13.86 -3.30
N ILE A 100 22.23 -13.44 -3.50
CA ILE A 100 23.26 -13.34 -2.47
C ILE A 100 23.20 -11.98 -1.77
N ASP A 101 23.24 -10.89 -2.54
CA ASP A 101 23.37 -9.52 -2.02
C ASP A 101 22.03 -8.91 -1.59
N LYS A 102 20.91 -9.41 -2.13
CA LYS A 102 19.54 -8.91 -1.92
C LYS A 102 19.41 -7.39 -2.09
N ASN A 103 20.18 -6.81 -3.01
CA ASN A 103 20.27 -5.36 -3.19
C ASN A 103 20.02 -4.94 -4.65
N PRO A 104 18.77 -5.03 -5.13
CA PRO A 104 18.40 -4.56 -6.46
C PRO A 104 18.37 -3.03 -6.53
N THR A 105 18.81 -2.49 -7.65
CA THR A 105 18.64 -1.07 -7.98
C THR A 105 17.15 -0.74 -8.18
N PRO A 106 16.74 0.54 -8.06
CA PRO A 106 15.35 0.93 -8.31
C PRO A 106 14.82 0.52 -9.71
N GLN A 107 15.69 0.51 -10.72
CA GLN A 107 15.32 0.08 -12.07
C GLN A 107 15.13 -1.44 -12.16
N GLU A 108 15.95 -2.21 -11.45
CA GLU A 108 15.77 -3.66 -11.34
C GLU A 108 14.48 -4.00 -10.60
N ILE A 109 14.15 -3.29 -9.51
CA ILE A 109 12.87 -3.46 -8.81
C ILE A 109 11.69 -3.26 -9.76
N LEU A 110 11.72 -2.21 -10.60
CA LEU A 110 10.66 -1.96 -11.57
C LEU A 110 10.58 -3.01 -12.69
N LYS A 111 11.71 -3.61 -13.07
CA LYS A 111 11.70 -4.71 -14.05
C LYS A 111 11.14 -5.99 -13.43
N LEU A 112 11.65 -6.34 -12.25
CA LEU A 112 11.23 -7.51 -11.49
C LEU A 112 9.75 -7.40 -11.11
N SER A 113 9.26 -6.22 -10.75
CA SER A 113 7.83 -6.06 -10.40
C SER A 113 6.88 -6.47 -11.51
N LYS A 114 7.30 -6.45 -12.79
CA LYS A 114 6.48 -6.91 -13.94
C LYS A 114 6.46 -8.42 -14.13
N CYS A 115 7.31 -9.12 -13.40
CA CYS A 115 7.31 -10.58 -13.33
C CYS A 115 6.39 -11.10 -12.24
N LEU A 116 6.03 -10.23 -11.30
CA LEU A 116 4.90 -10.40 -10.40
C LEU A 116 3.68 -9.85 -11.09
#